data_AF-A0A3S3JQY5-F1
#
_entry.id   AF-A0A3S3JQY5-F1
#
_cell.length_a   1.000
_cell.length_b   1.000
_cell.length_c   1.000
_cell.angle_alpha   90.00
_cell.angle_beta   90.00
_cell.angle_gamma   90.00
#
_symmetry.space_group_name_H-M   'P 1'
#
loop_
_entity.id
_entity.type
_entity.pdbx_description
1 polymer ?
#
loop_
_entity_poly.entity_id
_entity_poly.type
_entity_poly.pdbx_seq_one_letter_code
_entity_poly.pdbx_strand_id
1 'polypeptide(L)'
;MAVSFDVSWDRVHEGARHEKDEEAVLEHGCVIYVLGPHMDAENAVETSANALRVIVHALDNGATAAKGESAGVAHGAARWKQLGRDAEHHKEDVALARLCRLAFSRRPLSDGEFLCSVGFHLIGLPEVFVPRSLSDDELVLSSIIDSIAEEIFTEGVEMVLARHGAMLLPIDEYDEHDLKYNPYGAIYLSPGIKLDSQIN
;
A
#
# COMPACT_ATOMS: atom_id res chain seq x y z
N MET A 1 4.77 -4.82 -21.01
CA MET A 1 4.12 -5.46 -19.86
C MET A 1 5.12 -5.97 -18.84
N ALA A 2 6.21 -6.66 -19.24
CA ALA A 2 7.35 -6.97 -18.34
C ALA A 2 7.85 -5.76 -17.53
N VAL A 3 8.10 -4.63 -18.22
CA VAL A 3 8.53 -3.35 -17.62
C VAL A 3 7.56 -2.80 -16.57
N SER A 4 6.27 -3.18 -16.62
CA SER A 4 5.29 -2.72 -15.64
C SER A 4 5.50 -3.38 -14.28
N PHE A 5 5.86 -4.66 -14.24
CA PHE A 5 6.16 -5.35 -12.98
C PHE A 5 7.52 -4.93 -12.43
N ASP A 6 8.52 -4.70 -13.28
CA ASP A 6 9.86 -4.26 -12.88
C ASP A 6 9.82 -3.00 -11.99
N VAL A 7 8.94 -2.06 -12.34
CA VAL A 7 8.75 -0.85 -11.54
C VAL A 7 7.78 -1.04 -10.39
N SER A 8 6.92 -2.07 -10.40
CA SER A 8 5.83 -2.26 -9.43
C SER A 8 6.17 -3.22 -8.29
N TRP A 9 7.25 -3.98 -8.39
CA TRP A 9 7.64 -4.91 -7.32
C TRP A 9 7.75 -4.22 -5.96
N ASP A 10 7.23 -4.85 -4.92
CA ASP A 10 7.51 -4.46 -3.52
C ASP A 10 9.03 -4.49 -3.27
N ARG A 11 9.52 -3.40 -2.68
CA ARG A 11 10.93 -3.15 -2.39
C ARG A 11 11.21 -3.05 -0.89
N VAL A 12 10.16 -3.05 -0.06
CA VAL A 12 10.26 -2.88 1.39
C VAL A 12 10.30 -4.24 2.07
N HIS A 13 9.43 -5.16 1.67
CA HIS A 13 9.42 -6.49 2.29
C HIS A 13 10.54 -7.37 1.72
N GLU A 14 11.43 -7.84 2.60
CA GLU A 14 12.47 -8.80 2.20
C GLU A 14 11.85 -10.08 1.65
N GLY A 15 12.35 -10.58 0.51
CA GLY A 15 11.79 -11.75 -0.13
C GLY A 15 10.35 -11.56 -0.66
N ALA A 16 9.92 -10.32 -0.92
CA ALA A 16 8.62 -10.08 -1.54
C ALA A 16 8.47 -10.72 -2.93
N ARG A 17 9.58 -11.04 -3.60
CA ARG A 17 9.64 -11.73 -4.91
C ARG A 17 10.90 -12.58 -5.03
N HIS A 18 10.86 -13.54 -5.95
CA HIS A 18 11.99 -14.37 -6.37
C HIS A 18 12.09 -14.44 -7.90
N GLU A 19 13.21 -14.96 -8.42
CA GLU A 19 13.47 -15.10 -9.87
C GLU A 19 12.34 -15.83 -10.62
N LYS A 20 11.74 -16.85 -9.99
CA LYS A 20 10.59 -17.57 -10.58
C LYS A 20 9.35 -16.71 -10.77
N ASP A 21 9.13 -15.71 -9.91
CA ASP A 21 8.01 -14.77 -10.07
C ASP A 21 8.26 -13.86 -11.29
N GLU A 22 9.51 -13.47 -11.52
CA GLU A 22 9.90 -12.67 -12.69
C GLU A 22 9.77 -13.46 -13.99
N GLU A 23 10.24 -14.71 -14.01
CA GLU A 23 10.05 -15.64 -15.15
C GLU A 23 8.56 -15.85 -15.46
N ALA A 24 7.74 -16.10 -14.43
CA ALA A 24 6.30 -16.27 -14.57
C ALA A 24 5.60 -15.02 -15.15
N VAL A 25 6.08 -13.82 -14.81
CA VAL A 25 5.63 -12.55 -15.40
C VAL A 25 6.15 -12.38 -16.82
N LEU A 26 7.33 -12.90 -17.19
CA LEU A 26 7.82 -12.80 -18.57
C LEU A 26 7.08 -13.75 -19.51
N GLU A 27 6.72 -14.93 -19.02
CA GLU A 27 6.11 -16.00 -19.82
C GLU A 27 4.58 -15.92 -19.92
N HIS A 28 3.93 -15.00 -19.21
CA HIS A 28 2.46 -14.90 -19.22
C HIS A 28 1.91 -14.68 -20.64
N GLY A 29 0.86 -15.44 -20.99
CA GLY A 29 0.21 -15.33 -22.30
C GLY A 29 -0.97 -14.38 -22.36
N CYS A 30 -1.59 -14.05 -21.22
CA CYS A 30 -2.76 -13.17 -21.16
C CYS A 30 -2.84 -12.43 -19.81
N VAL A 31 -3.62 -11.35 -19.80
CA VAL A 31 -3.90 -10.53 -18.62
C VAL A 31 -5.41 -10.42 -18.45
N ILE A 32 -5.89 -10.61 -17.22
CA ILE A 32 -7.28 -10.39 -16.85
C ILE A 32 -7.32 -9.19 -15.91
N TYR A 33 -8.16 -8.21 -16.23
CA TYR A 33 -8.45 -7.10 -15.34
C TYR A 33 -9.70 -7.43 -14.52
N VAL A 34 -9.58 -7.28 -13.20
CA VAL A 34 -10.71 -7.40 -12.26
C VAL A 34 -10.94 -6.03 -11.66
N LEU A 35 -12.16 -5.51 -11.84
CA LEU A 35 -12.58 -4.23 -11.29
C LEU A 35 -13.33 -4.47 -9.97
N GLY A 36 -12.99 -3.68 -8.96
CA GLY A 36 -13.72 -3.63 -7.70
C GLY A 36 -15.00 -2.81 -7.80
N PRO A 37 -15.90 -2.92 -6.81
CA PRO A 37 -17.00 -1.97 -6.64
C PRO A 37 -16.47 -0.57 -6.30
N HIS A 38 -17.36 0.42 -6.28
CA HIS A 38 -17.04 1.73 -5.72
C HIS A 38 -16.64 1.58 -4.24
N MET A 39 -15.57 2.28 -3.85
CA MET A 39 -15.02 2.23 -2.50
C MET A 39 -15.17 3.57 -1.79
N ASP A 40 -15.46 3.51 -0.50
CA ASP A 40 -15.45 4.64 0.45
C ASP A 40 -14.71 4.22 1.73
N ALA A 41 -14.61 5.13 2.71
CA ALA A 41 -13.87 4.85 3.92
C ALA A 41 -14.47 3.71 4.75
N GLU A 42 -15.78 3.46 4.63
CA GLU A 42 -16.48 2.43 5.39
C GLU A 42 -16.23 1.03 4.80
N ASN A 43 -16.25 0.90 3.47
CA ASN A 43 -16.18 -0.39 2.79
C ASN A 43 -14.79 -0.73 2.19
N ALA A 44 -13.82 0.19 2.22
CA ALA A 44 -12.54 0.02 1.53
C ALA A 44 -11.74 -1.18 2.04
N VAL A 45 -11.67 -1.38 3.37
CA VAL A 45 -10.94 -2.51 3.96
C VAL A 45 -11.58 -3.85 3.58
N GLU A 46 -12.91 -3.95 3.66
CA GLU A 46 -13.63 -5.17 3.27
C GLU A 46 -13.43 -5.47 1.77
N THR A 47 -13.52 -4.44 0.92
CA THR A 47 -13.33 -4.58 -0.52
C THR A 47 -11.91 -5.01 -0.87
N SER A 48 -10.90 -4.43 -0.22
CA SER A 48 -9.49 -4.85 -0.37
C SER A 48 -9.26 -6.28 0.11
N ALA A 49 -9.86 -6.68 1.24
CA ALA A 49 -9.78 -8.07 1.72
C ALA A 49 -10.41 -9.05 0.72
N ASN A 50 -11.55 -8.69 0.12
CA ASN A 50 -12.19 -9.48 -0.93
C ASN A 50 -11.33 -9.57 -2.20
N ALA A 51 -10.71 -8.47 -2.62
CA ALA A 51 -9.77 -8.48 -3.74
C ALA A 51 -8.57 -9.41 -3.48
N LEU A 52 -8.04 -9.40 -2.25
CA LEU A 52 -6.94 -10.30 -1.85
C LEU A 52 -7.36 -11.78 -1.91
N ARG A 53 -8.58 -12.11 -1.46
CA ARG A 53 -9.14 -13.48 -1.59
C ARG A 53 -9.24 -13.91 -3.05
N VAL A 54 -9.68 -13.01 -3.94
CA VAL A 54 -9.74 -13.28 -5.39
C VAL A 54 -8.35 -13.55 -5.96
N ILE A 55 -7.34 -12.75 -5.58
CA ILE A 55 -5.94 -12.96 -6.00
C ILE A 55 -5.44 -14.33 -5.54
N VAL A 56 -5.63 -14.68 -4.27
CA VAL A 56 -5.20 -15.99 -3.74
C VAL A 56 -5.88 -17.12 -4.48
N HIS A 57 -7.21 -17.03 -4.66
CA HIS A 57 -7.97 -18.03 -5.39
C HIS A 57 -7.48 -18.21 -6.84
N ALA A 58 -7.21 -17.10 -7.55
CA ALA A 58 -6.68 -17.15 -8.91
C ALA A 58 -5.29 -17.81 -8.96
N LEU A 59 -4.38 -17.44 -8.04
CA LEU A 59 -3.04 -18.02 -7.94
C LEU A 59 -3.04 -19.50 -7.53
N ASP A 60 -4.06 -19.96 -6.81
CA ASP A 60 -4.27 -21.38 -6.51
C ASP A 60 -4.87 -22.16 -7.69
N ASN A 61 -5.47 -21.46 -8.66
CA ASN A 61 -6.13 -22.05 -9.83
C ASN A 61 -5.41 -21.74 -11.16
N GLY A 62 -4.12 -21.42 -11.12
CA GLY A 62 -3.26 -21.36 -12.30
C GLY A 62 -2.95 -19.97 -12.84
N ALA A 63 -3.41 -18.89 -12.19
CA ALA A 63 -2.82 -17.58 -12.44
C ALA A 63 -1.35 -17.56 -12.01
N THR A 64 -0.50 -16.92 -12.79
CA THR A 64 0.96 -16.93 -12.58
C THR A 64 1.46 -15.73 -11.79
N ALA A 65 0.78 -14.59 -11.89
CA ALA A 65 1.14 -13.35 -11.21
C ALA A 65 -0.09 -12.47 -10.97
N ALA A 66 0.03 -11.52 -10.03
CA ALA A 66 -0.98 -10.52 -9.74
C ALA A 66 -0.32 -9.17 -9.43
N LYS A 67 -1.04 -8.08 -9.75
CA LYS A 67 -0.62 -6.69 -9.52
C LYS A 67 -1.83 -5.86 -9.13
N GLY A 68 -1.68 -5.01 -8.11
CA GLY A 68 -2.62 -3.93 -7.81
C GLY A 68 -2.35 -2.74 -8.72
N GLU A 69 -3.28 -2.40 -9.61
CA GLU A 69 -3.05 -1.39 -10.65
C GLU A 69 -3.01 0.04 -10.11
N SER A 70 -3.90 0.39 -9.18
CA SER A 70 -4.01 1.75 -8.63
C SER A 70 -2.68 2.25 -8.03
N ALA A 71 -2.14 1.53 -7.03
CA ALA A 71 -0.83 1.86 -6.46
C ALA A 71 0.36 1.41 -7.32
N GLY A 72 0.11 0.54 -8.31
CA GLY A 72 1.16 -0.11 -9.07
C GLY A 72 2.07 -0.95 -8.18
N VAL A 73 1.52 -1.86 -7.39
CA VAL A 73 2.27 -2.79 -6.53
C VAL A 73 2.12 -4.24 -6.98
N ALA A 74 3.22 -4.98 -6.98
CA ALA A 74 3.26 -6.40 -7.27
C ALA A 74 4.06 -7.13 -6.20
N HIS A 75 3.56 -8.29 -5.80
CA HIS A 75 4.23 -9.25 -4.94
C HIS A 75 4.45 -10.57 -5.71
N GLY A 76 5.44 -11.35 -5.28
CA GLY A 76 5.57 -12.73 -5.70
C GLY A 76 4.38 -13.57 -5.23
N ALA A 77 4.10 -14.68 -5.92
CA ALA A 77 2.91 -15.49 -5.67
C ALA A 77 2.86 -16.00 -4.22
N ALA A 78 4.01 -16.36 -3.64
CA ALA A 78 4.11 -16.80 -2.25
C ALA A 78 3.69 -15.70 -1.27
N ARG A 79 4.09 -14.46 -1.53
CA ARG A 79 3.79 -13.30 -0.67
C ARG A 79 2.31 -12.91 -0.76
N TRP A 80 1.72 -12.90 -1.95
CA TRP A 80 0.27 -12.71 -2.11
C TRP A 80 -0.53 -13.73 -1.30
N LYS A 81 -0.17 -15.02 -1.41
CA LYS A 81 -0.81 -16.10 -0.66
C LYS A 81 -0.60 -15.98 0.86
N GLN A 82 0.57 -15.53 1.29
CA GLN A 82 0.83 -15.29 2.71
C GLN A 82 -0.07 -14.20 3.27
N LEU A 83 -0.09 -13.03 2.62
CA LEU A 83 -0.94 -11.90 3.03
C LEU A 83 -2.42 -12.29 3.07
N GLY A 84 -2.91 -13.06 2.09
CA GLY A 84 -4.30 -13.51 2.07
C GLY A 84 -4.64 -14.50 3.18
N ARG A 85 -3.77 -15.48 3.46
CA ARG A 85 -3.95 -16.39 4.60
C ARG A 85 -3.97 -15.63 5.92
N ASP A 86 -3.04 -14.71 6.11
CA ASP A 86 -2.97 -13.90 7.33
C ASP A 86 -4.26 -13.08 7.48
N ALA A 87 -4.76 -12.48 6.39
CA ALA A 87 -5.98 -11.68 6.39
C ALA A 87 -7.24 -12.50 6.75
N GLU A 88 -7.32 -13.78 6.37
CA GLU A 88 -8.44 -14.66 6.75
C GLU A 88 -8.53 -14.93 8.25
N HIS A 89 -7.45 -14.77 9.00
CA HIS A 89 -7.43 -14.94 10.45
C HIS A 89 -7.98 -13.73 11.22
N HIS A 90 -8.21 -12.61 10.55
CA HIS A 90 -8.70 -11.38 11.14
C HIS A 90 -10.16 -11.11 10.76
N LYS A 91 -10.93 -10.59 11.72
CA LYS A 91 -12.23 -9.97 11.43
C LYS A 91 -11.99 -8.49 11.11
N GLU A 92 -13.02 -7.75 10.73
CA GLU A 92 -12.94 -6.30 10.46
C GLU A 92 -12.32 -5.52 11.64
N ASP A 93 -10.99 -5.42 11.62
CA ASP A 93 -10.16 -4.86 12.67
C ASP A 93 -8.92 -4.18 12.05
N VAL A 94 -8.14 -3.50 12.91
CA VAL A 94 -6.93 -2.77 12.51
C VAL A 94 -5.89 -3.70 11.87
N ALA A 95 -5.82 -4.97 12.27
CA ALA A 95 -4.87 -5.91 11.71
C ALA A 95 -5.26 -6.34 10.28
N LEU A 96 -6.55 -6.54 10.00
CA LEU A 96 -7.03 -6.74 8.63
C LEU A 96 -6.72 -5.53 7.75
N ALA A 97 -6.97 -4.32 8.25
CA ALA A 97 -6.68 -3.09 7.52
C ALA A 97 -5.18 -2.94 7.20
N ARG A 98 -4.31 -3.25 8.17
CA ARG A 98 -2.85 -3.32 7.99
C ARG A 98 -2.45 -4.34 6.92
N LEU A 99 -3.01 -5.55 6.93
CA LEU A 99 -2.67 -6.56 5.93
C LEU A 99 -3.11 -6.14 4.52
N CYS A 100 -4.29 -5.54 4.39
CA CYS A 100 -4.77 -4.97 3.13
C CYS A 100 -3.86 -3.82 2.65
N ARG A 101 -3.41 -2.97 3.56
CA ARG A 101 -2.43 -1.90 3.27
C ARG A 101 -1.13 -2.47 2.72
N LEU A 102 -0.56 -3.46 3.39
CA LEU A 102 0.68 -4.10 2.95
C LEU A 102 0.52 -4.80 1.59
N ALA A 103 -0.67 -5.30 1.29
CA ALA A 103 -0.98 -5.93 0.02
C ALA A 103 -1.08 -4.93 -1.14
N PHE A 104 -1.78 -3.81 -0.94
CA PHE A 104 -2.19 -2.93 -2.04
C PHE A 104 -1.55 -1.55 -2.06
N SER A 105 -0.78 -1.17 -1.04
CA SER A 105 -0.02 0.09 -1.05
C SER A 105 1.41 -0.12 -1.53
N ARG A 106 1.91 0.89 -2.22
CA ARG A 106 3.30 0.99 -2.63
C ARG A 106 4.02 2.04 -1.79
N ARG A 107 5.19 1.65 -1.31
CA ARG A 107 6.23 2.51 -0.77
C ARG A 107 7.57 1.78 -0.90
N PRO A 108 8.69 2.48 -1.00
CA PRO A 108 8.78 3.93 -1.13
C PRO A 108 8.50 4.43 -2.55
N LEU A 109 7.91 5.61 -2.66
CA LEU A 109 7.94 6.47 -3.86
C LEU A 109 8.55 7.81 -3.47
N SER A 110 9.18 8.52 -4.41
CA SER A 110 9.83 9.80 -4.12
C SER A 110 9.36 10.85 -5.11
N ASP A 111 8.96 12.01 -4.60
CA ASP A 111 8.78 13.24 -5.40
C ASP A 111 10.06 14.10 -5.42
N GLY A 112 11.05 13.75 -4.58
CA GLY A 112 12.34 14.41 -4.45
C GLY A 112 12.55 14.99 -3.05
N GLU A 113 11.51 15.59 -2.47
CA GLU A 113 11.55 16.18 -1.12
C GLU A 113 10.99 15.23 -0.06
N PHE A 114 10.01 14.42 -0.44
CA PHE A 114 9.33 13.44 0.41
C PHE A 114 9.51 12.02 -0.12
N LEU A 115 9.45 11.08 0.81
CA LEU A 115 9.14 9.70 0.55
C LEU A 115 7.64 9.48 0.81
N CYS A 116 6.95 8.94 -0.17
CA CYS A 116 5.49 8.91 -0.22
C CYS A 116 4.97 7.48 -0.24
N SER A 117 3.81 7.28 0.38
CA SER A 117 2.94 6.13 0.07
C SER A 117 2.06 6.44 -1.14
N VAL A 118 1.64 5.39 -1.84
CA VAL A 118 0.51 5.41 -2.77
C VAL A 118 -0.35 4.17 -2.53
N GLY A 119 -1.66 4.32 -2.52
CA GLY A 119 -2.62 3.23 -2.36
C GLY A 119 -3.25 3.13 -0.98
N PHE A 120 -3.01 4.07 -0.07
CA PHE A 120 -3.69 4.10 1.24
C PHE A 120 -5.19 4.41 1.11
N HIS A 121 -5.60 5.08 0.03
CA HIS A 121 -7.02 5.26 -0.26
C HIS A 121 -7.76 3.93 -0.51
N LEU A 122 -7.07 2.85 -0.91
CA LEU A 122 -7.65 1.51 -1.09
C LEU A 122 -8.05 0.85 0.23
N ILE A 123 -7.71 1.46 1.36
CA ILE A 123 -8.13 1.04 2.70
C ILE A 123 -8.78 2.20 3.47
N GLY A 124 -9.22 3.25 2.76
CA GLY A 124 -9.94 4.37 3.36
C GLY A 124 -9.08 5.41 4.07
N LEU A 125 -7.77 5.46 3.79
CA LEU A 125 -6.83 6.36 4.47
C LEU A 125 -6.22 7.41 3.53
N PRO A 126 -5.82 8.59 4.07
CA PRO A 126 -4.92 9.50 3.36
C PRO A 126 -3.54 8.86 3.18
N GLU A 127 -2.82 9.27 2.14
CA GLU A 127 -1.41 8.89 1.98
C GLU A 127 -0.53 9.54 3.06
N VAL A 128 0.68 9.03 3.27
CA VAL A 128 1.63 9.57 4.24
C VAL A 128 2.92 9.96 3.52
N PHE A 129 3.30 11.23 3.63
CA PHE A 129 4.46 11.84 3.00
C PHE A 129 5.46 12.23 4.07
N VAL A 130 6.63 11.60 4.05
CA VAL A 130 7.69 11.74 5.05
C VAL A 130 8.87 12.51 4.45
N PRO A 131 9.32 13.62 5.04
CA PRO A 131 10.45 14.38 4.52
C PRO A 131 11.71 13.51 4.41
N ARG A 132 12.39 13.55 3.26
CA ARG A 132 13.66 12.84 3.07
C ARG A 132 14.76 13.37 3.99
N SER A 133 14.63 14.60 4.49
CA SER A 133 15.56 15.17 5.46
C SER A 133 15.61 14.44 6.81
N LEU A 134 14.65 13.55 7.10
CA LEU A 134 14.64 12.77 8.34
C LEU A 134 15.63 11.59 8.31
N SER A 135 15.92 11.04 7.14
CA SER A 135 16.86 9.91 6.97
C SER A 135 17.22 9.72 5.50
N ASP A 136 18.47 9.33 5.23
CA ASP A 136 18.90 8.90 3.90
C ASP A 136 18.49 7.44 3.60
N ASP A 137 18.02 6.69 4.61
CA ASP A 137 17.58 5.30 4.48
C ASP A 137 16.07 5.22 4.17
N GLU A 138 15.74 4.79 2.95
CA GLU A 138 14.36 4.64 2.48
C GLU A 138 13.56 3.57 3.25
N LEU A 139 14.22 2.56 3.83
CA LEU A 139 13.53 1.55 4.65
C LEU A 139 13.12 2.14 6.00
N VAL A 140 13.96 3.00 6.59
CA VAL A 140 13.62 3.76 7.81
C VAL A 140 12.47 4.72 7.54
N LEU A 141 12.49 5.43 6.42
CA LEU A 141 11.37 6.30 6.04
C LEU A 141 10.08 5.51 5.74
N SER A 142 10.20 4.33 5.12
CA SER A 142 9.06 3.44 4.87
C SER A 142 8.45 2.88 6.16
N SER A 143 9.26 2.61 7.19
CA SER A 143 8.75 2.18 8.50
C SER A 143 8.06 3.32 9.26
N ILE A 144 8.49 4.57 9.06
CA ILE A 144 7.76 5.75 9.55
C ILE A 144 6.39 5.85 8.87
N ILE A 145 6.32 5.70 7.54
CA ILE A 145 5.05 5.65 6.80
C ILE A 145 4.12 4.58 7.38
N ASP A 146 4.67 3.39 7.66
CA ASP A 146 3.91 2.28 8.26
C ASP A 146 3.35 2.64 9.65
N SER A 147 4.22 3.20 10.49
CA SER A 147 3.86 3.54 11.87
C SER A 147 2.76 4.59 11.92
N ILE A 148 2.85 5.63 11.08
CA ILE A 148 1.81 6.66 10.97
C ILE A 148 0.50 6.05 10.46
N ALA A 149 0.54 5.12 9.50
CA ALA A 149 -0.65 4.44 9.03
C ALA A 149 -1.34 3.63 10.14
N GLU A 150 -0.57 2.93 10.98
CA GLU A 150 -1.08 2.23 12.15
C GLU A 150 -1.71 3.19 13.19
N GLU A 151 -1.08 4.34 13.42
CA GLU A 151 -1.65 5.38 14.30
C GLU A 151 -2.97 5.93 13.75
N ILE A 152 -3.07 6.19 12.44
CA ILE A 152 -4.30 6.69 11.82
C ILE A 152 -5.45 5.69 12.01
N PHE A 153 -5.21 4.40 11.81
CA PHE A 153 -6.23 3.37 12.03
C PHE A 153 -6.65 3.25 13.49
N THR A 154 -5.73 3.47 14.42
CA THR A 154 -5.99 3.26 15.85
C THR A 154 -6.64 4.48 16.50
N GLU A 155 -6.27 5.68 16.08
CA GLU A 155 -6.54 6.92 16.81
C GLU A 155 -7.27 7.98 15.96
N GLY A 156 -7.35 7.79 14.65
CA GLY A 156 -7.97 8.73 13.72
C GLY A 156 -7.00 9.81 13.22
N VAL A 157 -7.34 10.37 12.06
CA VAL A 157 -6.50 11.34 11.34
C VAL A 157 -6.24 12.59 12.18
N GLU A 158 -7.26 13.16 12.82
CA GLU A 158 -7.13 14.41 13.57
C GLU A 158 -6.13 14.30 14.73
N MET A 159 -6.12 13.16 15.41
CA MET A 159 -5.20 12.89 16.52
C MET A 159 -3.75 12.79 16.04
N VAL A 160 -3.53 12.10 14.92
CA VAL A 160 -2.22 11.96 14.29
C VAL A 160 -1.70 13.32 13.81
N LEU A 161 -2.54 14.13 13.15
CA LEU A 161 -2.18 15.48 12.72
C LEU A 161 -1.72 16.35 13.89
N ALA A 162 -2.49 16.35 14.98
CA ALA A 162 -2.18 17.15 16.17
C ALA A 162 -0.90 16.69 16.87
N ARG A 163 -0.70 15.36 17.01
CA ARG A 163 0.50 14.78 17.64
C ARG A 163 1.78 15.16 16.90
N HIS A 164 1.74 15.05 15.58
CA HIS A 164 2.93 15.17 14.73
C HIS A 164 3.15 16.57 14.17
N GLY A 165 2.23 17.51 14.46
CA GLY A 165 2.24 18.83 13.82
C GLY A 165 2.22 18.71 12.29
N ALA A 166 1.48 17.72 11.79
CA ALA A 166 1.39 17.40 10.37
C ALA A 166 0.22 18.15 9.73
N MET A 167 0.23 18.23 8.40
CA MET A 167 -0.84 18.86 7.62
C MET A 167 -1.47 17.85 6.69
N LEU A 168 -2.81 17.85 6.62
CA LEU A 168 -3.55 17.12 5.60
C LEU A 168 -3.80 18.05 4.41
N LEU A 169 -3.31 17.67 3.23
CA LEU A 169 -3.49 18.43 1.98
C LEU A 169 -4.16 17.54 0.91
N PRO A 170 -4.98 18.12 0.03
CA PRO A 170 -5.56 17.37 -1.09
C PRO A 170 -4.48 16.92 -2.09
N ILE A 171 -4.75 15.82 -2.82
CA ILE A 171 -3.95 15.38 -3.96
C ILE A 171 -4.81 15.57 -5.22
N ASP A 172 -4.51 16.62 -5.99
CA ASP A 172 -5.30 17.04 -7.15
C ASP A 172 -4.66 16.59 -8.49
N GLU A 173 -3.79 15.58 -8.46
CA GLU A 173 -3.08 15.09 -9.64
C GLU A 173 -3.96 14.26 -10.60
N TYR A 174 -5.05 13.69 -10.08
CA TYR A 174 -5.90 12.73 -10.79
C TYR A 174 -7.36 13.18 -10.82
N ASP A 175 -8.04 12.92 -11.93
CA ASP A 175 -9.49 13.13 -12.06
C ASP A 175 -10.26 12.15 -11.16
N GLU A 176 -11.45 12.52 -10.68
CA GLU A 176 -12.29 11.70 -9.79
C GLU A 176 -12.62 10.29 -10.36
N HIS A 177 -12.56 10.12 -11.68
CA HIS A 177 -12.81 8.85 -12.36
C HIS A 177 -11.53 8.03 -12.62
N ASP A 178 -10.35 8.54 -12.27
CA ASP A 178 -9.09 7.81 -12.43
C ASP A 178 -8.95 6.72 -11.35
N LEU A 179 -8.37 5.58 -11.71
CA LEU A 179 -8.03 4.49 -10.79
C LEU A 179 -7.09 4.95 -9.66
N LYS A 180 -6.33 6.02 -9.90
CA LYS A 180 -5.38 6.59 -8.95
C LYS A 180 -5.94 7.74 -8.13
N TYR A 181 -7.21 8.10 -8.34
CA TYR A 181 -7.86 9.15 -7.57
C TYR A 181 -7.85 8.83 -6.09
N ASN A 182 -7.39 9.79 -5.29
CA ASN A 182 -7.37 9.68 -3.85
C ASN A 182 -8.26 10.78 -3.23
N PRO A 183 -9.45 10.44 -2.71
CA PRO A 183 -10.35 11.40 -2.10
C PRO A 183 -9.91 11.88 -0.70
N TYR A 184 -8.94 11.21 -0.08
CA TYR A 184 -8.52 11.46 1.30
C TYR A 184 -7.32 12.41 1.40
N GLY A 185 -6.62 12.67 0.29
CA GLY A 185 -5.42 13.51 0.29
C GLY A 185 -4.19 12.83 0.92
N ALA A 186 -3.22 13.63 1.35
CA ALA A 186 -1.97 13.18 1.96
C ALA A 186 -1.64 13.95 3.24
N ILE A 187 -1.14 13.23 4.24
CA ILE A 187 -0.56 13.76 5.46
C ILE A 187 0.92 14.06 5.22
N TYR A 188 1.29 15.33 5.32
CA TYR A 188 2.65 15.82 5.22
C TYR A 188 3.25 15.94 6.62
N LEU A 189 4.24 15.08 6.91
CA LEU A 189 4.98 15.16 8.17
C LEU A 189 5.97 16.32 8.15
N SER A 190 6.19 16.93 9.30
CA SER A 190 7.16 18.01 9.46
C SER A 190 8.58 17.46 9.69
N PRO A 191 9.65 18.11 9.19
CA PRO A 191 11.04 17.70 9.46
C PRO A 191 11.44 17.69 10.95
N GLY A 192 10.68 18.36 11.82
CA GLY A 192 10.91 18.43 13.27
C GLY A 192 10.14 17.39 14.09
N ILE A 193 9.57 16.36 13.44
CA ILE A 193 8.75 15.34 14.11
C ILE A 193 9.57 14.57 15.15
N LYS A 194 8.98 14.30 16.32
CA LYS A 194 9.57 13.41 17.32
C LYS A 194 9.00 12.02 17.11
N LEU A 195 9.74 11.17 16.44
CA LEU A 195 9.42 9.73 16.38
C LEU A 195 9.78 9.13 17.74
N ASP A 196 8.82 8.47 18.38
CA ASP A 196 9.12 7.69 19.57
C ASP A 196 10.13 6.61 19.19
N SER A 197 11.25 6.58 19.91
CA SER A 197 12.42 5.76 19.63
C SER A 197 12.20 4.29 19.97
N GLN A 198 11.26 3.64 19.27
CA GLN A 198 11.04 2.20 19.28
C GLN A 198 10.78 1.70 17.86
N ILE A 199 11.79 1.85 17.00
CA ILE A 199 11.87 1.07 15.76
C ILE A 199 13.13 0.21 15.89
N ASN A 200 12.95 -1.01 16.38
CA ASN A 200 13.90 -2.12 16.31
C ASN A 200 13.14 -3.35 15.83
#